data_AF-X1GWC3-F1
#
_entry.id   AF-X1GWC3-F1
#
_cell.length_a   1.000
_cell.length_b   1.000
_cell.length_c   1.000
_cell.angle_alpha   90.00
_cell.angle_beta   90.00
_cell.angle_gamma   90.00
#
_symmetry.space_group_name_H-M   'P 1'
#
loop_
_entity.id
_entity.type
_entity.pdbx_description
1 polymer ?
#
loop_
_entity_poly.entity_id
_entity_poly.type
_entity_poly.pdbx_seq_one_letter_code
_entity_poly.pdbx_strand_id
1 'polypeptide(L)'
;MKEQGNIKQTLGDGGPIASCLKNYEERPQQIEMSKAIEEAISCSSHLIVEAGTGVGKSLAYLFPFIYWAVDEKKRVVISTYTKTLQQQLVEKDIPFLEEALKIDFRFALCLGGENYLCLRRISEASLHGLFD
;
A
#
# COMPACT_ATOMS: atom_id res chain seq x y z
N MET A 1 -10.02 -13.15 -18.65
CA MET A 1 -10.07 -12.05 -17.68
C MET A 1 -10.60 -12.63 -16.39
N LYS A 2 -9.73 -12.87 -15.41
CA LYS A 2 -10.16 -13.24 -14.05
C LYS A 2 -10.88 -12.04 -13.44
N GLU A 3 -11.86 -12.29 -12.58
CA GLU A 3 -12.65 -11.26 -11.90
C GLU A 3 -11.73 -10.22 -11.26
N GLN A 4 -11.61 -9.04 -11.90
CA GLN A 4 -11.09 -7.86 -11.23
C GLN A 4 -11.98 -7.67 -10.00
N GLY A 5 -11.39 -7.73 -8.81
CA GLY A 5 -12.12 -7.66 -7.56
C GLY A 5 -13.06 -6.46 -7.61
N ASN A 6 -14.36 -6.70 -7.52
CA ASN A 6 -15.33 -5.66 -7.80
C ASN A 6 -15.09 -4.48 -6.84
N ILE A 7 -14.55 -3.36 -7.35
CA ILE A 7 -14.16 -2.19 -6.57
C ILE A 7 -15.30 -1.78 -5.63
N LYS A 8 -16.53 -1.75 -6.17
CA LYS A 8 -17.70 -1.32 -5.40
C LYS A 8 -18.09 -2.33 -4.33
N GLN A 9 -17.86 -3.63 -4.55
CA GLN A 9 -18.07 -4.63 -3.49
C GLN A 9 -16.97 -4.57 -2.43
N THR A 10 -15.76 -4.15 -2.80
CA THR A 10 -14.63 -4.11 -1.86
C THR A 10 -14.64 -2.85 -0.98
N LEU A 11 -14.82 -1.69 -1.62
CA LEU A 11 -14.82 -0.36 -1.01
C LEU A 11 -16.23 0.19 -0.77
N GLY A 12 -17.27 -0.60 -1.03
CA GLY A 12 -18.64 -0.21 -0.72
C GLY A 12 -19.01 -0.50 0.72
N ASP A 13 -20.15 0.02 1.14
CA ASP A 13 -20.74 -0.36 2.42
C ASP A 13 -20.97 -1.89 2.50
N GLY A 14 -20.61 -2.49 3.64
CA GLY A 14 -20.63 -3.94 3.84
C GLY A 14 -19.53 -4.74 3.12
N GLY A 15 -18.59 -4.10 2.43
CA GLY A 15 -17.44 -4.76 1.82
C GLY A 15 -16.41 -5.29 2.83
N PRO A 16 -15.44 -6.11 2.39
CA PRO A 16 -14.33 -6.58 3.22
C PRO A 16 -13.64 -5.48 4.03
N ILE A 17 -13.38 -4.31 3.42
CA ILE A 17 -12.75 -3.17 4.10
C ILE A 17 -13.67 -2.57 5.17
N ALA A 18 -14.98 -2.47 4.88
CA ALA A 18 -15.97 -1.98 5.83
C ALA A 18 -16.06 -2.90 7.07
N SER A 19 -15.98 -4.21 6.87
CA SER A 19 -16.09 -5.20 7.94
C SER A 19 -14.96 -5.13 8.98
N CYS A 20 -13.79 -4.61 8.59
CA CYS A 20 -12.62 -4.47 9.46
C CYS A 20 -12.52 -3.09 10.14
N LEU A 21 -13.46 -2.17 9.90
CA LEU A 21 -13.42 -0.80 10.41
C LEU A 21 -14.72 -0.42 11.13
N LYS A 22 -14.62 -0.11 12.43
CA LYS A 22 -15.78 0.19 13.29
C LYS A 22 -16.67 1.35 12.81
N ASN A 23 -16.09 2.35 12.16
CA ASN A 23 -16.78 3.55 11.68
C ASN A 23 -16.48 3.77 10.20
N TYR A 24 -16.61 2.72 9.39
CA TYR A 24 -16.47 2.85 7.95
C TYR A 24 -17.60 3.69 7.37
N GLU A 25 -17.25 4.55 6.43
CA GLU A 25 -18.22 5.22 5.55
C GLU A 25 -17.74 5.00 4.12
N GLU A 26 -18.68 4.66 3.23
CA GLU A 26 -18.39 4.61 1.80
C GLU A 26 -18.06 6.02 1.32
N ARG A 27 -16.92 6.16 0.65
CA ARG A 27 -16.48 7.44 0.07
C ARG A 27 -16.45 7.31 -1.44
N PRO A 28 -17.36 7.97 -2.17
CA PRO A 28 -17.42 7.89 -3.63
C PRO A 28 -16.09 8.22 -4.31
N GLN A 29 -15.31 9.13 -3.73
CA GLN A 29 -13.99 9.53 -4.25
C GLN A 29 -12.96 8.39 -4.18
N GLN A 30 -13.06 7.46 -3.22
CA GLN A 30 -12.20 6.26 -3.17
C GLN A 30 -12.52 5.31 -4.32
N ILE A 31 -13.81 5.10 -4.58
CA ILE A 31 -14.28 4.22 -5.65
C ILE A 31 -13.90 4.81 -7.01
N GLU A 32 -14.09 6.12 -7.19
CA GLU A 32 -13.72 6.84 -8.41
C GLU A 32 -12.20 6.74 -8.67
N MET A 33 -11.38 7.03 -7.67
CA MET A 33 -9.93 6.91 -7.77
C MET A 33 -9.49 5.48 -8.12
N SER A 34 -10.09 4.47 -7.46
CA SER A 34 -9.76 3.06 -7.73
C SER A 34 -10.10 2.65 -9.17
N LYS A 35 -11.26 3.09 -9.68
CA LYS A 35 -11.69 2.82 -11.06
C LYS A 35 -10.76 3.47 -12.08
N ALA A 36 -10.39 4.72 -11.85
CA ALA A 36 -9.47 5.43 -12.72
C ALA A 36 -8.09 4.72 -12.75
N ILE A 37 -7.64 4.19 -11.62
CA ILE A 37 -6.39 3.42 -11.54
C ILE A 37 -6.51 2.09 -12.31
N GLU A 38 -7.58 1.32 -12.14
CA GLU A 38 -7.79 0.08 -12.90
C GLU A 38 -7.83 0.32 -14.42
N GLU A 39 -8.48 1.41 -14.85
CA GLU A 39 -8.52 1.80 -16.26
C GLU A 39 -7.12 2.18 -16.76
N ALA A 40 -6.37 2.99 -16.01
CA ALA A 40 -5.01 3.38 -16.38
C ALA A 40 -4.05 2.18 -16.48
N ILE A 41 -4.19 1.22 -15.56
CA ILE A 41 -3.45 -0.05 -15.59
C ILE A 41 -3.81 -0.84 -16.86
N SER A 42 -5.10 -1.00 -17.14
CA SER A 42 -5.59 -1.78 -18.29
C SER A 42 -5.17 -1.17 -19.63
N CYS A 43 -5.18 0.16 -19.72
CA CYS A 43 -4.79 0.94 -20.89
C CYS A 43 -3.28 1.19 -20.97
N SER A 44 -2.49 0.77 -19.97
CA SER A 44 -1.05 1.09 -19.86
C SER A 44 -0.75 2.59 -20.00
N SER A 45 -1.58 3.44 -19.39
CA SER A 45 -1.49 4.89 -19.47
C SER A 45 -1.06 5.53 -18.15
N HIS A 46 -0.63 6.80 -18.23
CA HIS A 46 -0.34 7.59 -17.04
C HIS A 46 -1.62 8.27 -16.53
N LEU A 47 -1.80 8.25 -15.20
CA LEU A 47 -2.92 8.90 -14.51
C LEU A 47 -2.37 9.88 -13.48
N ILE A 48 -2.98 11.08 -13.44
CA ILE A 48 -2.76 12.07 -12.38
C ILE A 48 -4.07 12.20 -11.63
N VAL A 49 -4.01 12.02 -10.30
CA VAL A 49 -5.18 12.17 -9.42
C VAL A 49 -4.85 13.20 -8.35
N GLU A 50 -5.70 14.22 -8.24
CA GLU A 50 -5.73 15.08 -7.06
C GLU A 50 -6.74 14.52 -6.07
N ALA A 51 -6.30 14.25 -4.83
CA ALA A 51 -7.18 13.71 -3.82
C ALA A 51 -6.96 14.41 -2.47
N GLY A 52 -8.05 14.92 -1.88
CA GLY A 52 -8.04 15.66 -0.62
C GLY A 52 -7.56 14.83 0.57
N THR A 53 -7.12 15.45 1.66
CA THR A 53 -6.76 14.74 2.90
C THR A 53 -7.98 14.01 3.49
N GLY A 54 -7.77 12.89 4.17
CA GLY A 54 -8.85 12.15 4.84
C GLY A 54 -9.74 11.30 3.92
N VAL A 55 -9.62 11.42 2.60
CA VAL A 55 -10.42 10.60 1.66
C VAL A 55 -10.02 9.13 1.62
N GLY A 56 -9.01 8.68 2.38
CA GLY A 56 -8.51 7.30 2.36
C GLY A 56 -7.77 6.90 1.07
N LYS A 57 -6.97 7.84 0.54
CA LYS A 57 -6.17 7.67 -0.70
C LYS A 57 -5.38 6.37 -0.75
N SER A 58 -4.74 6.00 0.38
CA SER A 58 -3.92 4.79 0.46
C SER A 58 -4.70 3.55 0.05
N LEU A 59 -5.88 3.34 0.62
CA LEU A 59 -6.71 2.17 0.30
C LEU A 59 -7.15 2.18 -1.17
N ALA A 60 -7.53 3.36 -1.68
CA ALA A 60 -8.01 3.53 -3.05
C ALA A 60 -6.95 3.19 -4.11
N TYR A 61 -5.66 3.47 -3.87
CA TYR A 61 -4.61 3.04 -4.81
C TYR A 61 -4.03 1.66 -4.49
N LEU A 62 -3.92 1.28 -3.21
CA LEU A 62 -3.31 -0.01 -2.84
C LEU A 62 -4.16 -1.18 -3.31
N PHE A 63 -5.47 -1.13 -3.11
CA PHE A 63 -6.41 -2.20 -3.49
C PHE A 63 -6.24 -2.65 -4.95
N PRO A 64 -6.41 -1.78 -5.97
CA PRO A 64 -6.32 -2.22 -7.36
C PRO A 64 -4.91 -2.66 -7.74
N PHE A 65 -3.86 -2.03 -7.17
CA PHE A 65 -2.48 -2.44 -7.42
C PHE A 65 -2.13 -3.81 -6.85
N ILE A 66 -2.62 -4.15 -5.66
CA ILE A 66 -2.42 -5.47 -5.04
C ILE A 66 -3.07 -6.54 -5.91
N TYR A 67 -4.34 -6.37 -6.29
CA TYR A 67 -5.04 -7.30 -7.17
C TYR A 67 -4.31 -7.51 -8.48
N TRP A 68 -3.97 -6.41 -9.16
CA TRP A 68 -3.25 -6.47 -10.43
C TRP A 68 -1.89 -7.15 -10.29
N ALA A 69 -1.12 -6.85 -9.24
CA ALA A 69 0.20 -7.44 -9.01
C ALA A 69 0.11 -8.96 -8.82
N VAL A 70 -0.90 -9.44 -8.08
CA VAL A 70 -1.12 -10.87 -7.81
C VAL A 70 -1.58 -11.59 -9.08
N ASP A 71 -2.58 -11.06 -9.79
CA ASP A 71 -3.15 -11.68 -10.99
C ASP A 71 -2.14 -11.76 -12.13
N GLU A 72 -1.40 -10.67 -12.36
CA GLU A 72 -0.41 -10.57 -13.44
C GLU A 72 0.97 -11.12 -13.02
N LYS A 73 1.15 -11.51 -11.76
CA LYS A 73 2.43 -11.92 -11.16
C LYS A 73 3.54 -10.87 -11.38
N LYS A 74 3.17 -9.60 -11.24
CA LYS A 74 4.04 -8.43 -11.43
C LYS A 74 4.37 -7.77 -10.10
N ARG A 75 5.27 -6.78 -10.15
CA ARG A 75 5.68 -5.99 -8.99
C ARG A 75 5.15 -4.56 -9.14
N VAL A 76 4.70 -3.99 -8.04
CA VAL A 76 4.31 -2.58 -7.93
C VAL A 76 5.29 -1.87 -7.03
N VAL A 77 5.70 -0.67 -7.44
CA VAL A 77 6.54 0.22 -6.62
C VAL A 77 5.69 1.42 -6.23
N ILE A 78 5.60 1.67 -4.93
CA ILE A 78 4.88 2.81 -4.36
C ILE A 78 5.93 3.76 -3.81
N SER A 79 5.94 5.00 -4.31
CA SER A 79 6.85 6.04 -3.86
C SER A 79 6.06 7.12 -3.12
N THR A 80 6.56 7.53 -1.96
CA THR A 80 5.96 8.59 -1.15
C THR A 80 7.03 9.59 -0.72
N TYR A 81 6.59 10.80 -0.37
CA TYR A 81 7.50 11.92 -0.10
C TYR A 81 8.43 11.72 1.11
N THR A 82 7.96 11.09 2.20
CA THR A 82 8.75 10.94 3.44
C THR A 82 8.81 9.49 3.92
N LYS A 83 9.83 9.16 4.72
CA LYS A 83 9.99 7.84 5.36
C LYS A 83 8.82 7.52 6.30
N THR A 84 8.29 8.52 6.99
CA THR A 84 7.11 8.37 7.86
C THR A 84 5.88 7.94 7.06
N LEU A 85 5.67 8.49 5.86
CA LEU A 85 4.57 8.05 4.99
C LEU A 85 4.78 6.61 4.52
N GLN A 86 6.02 6.22 4.20
CA GLN A 86 6.33 4.83 3.84
C GLN A 86 6.06 3.86 5.01
N GLN A 87 6.47 4.24 6.23
CA GLN A 87 6.20 3.48 7.45
C GLN A 87 4.70 3.34 7.72
N GLN A 88 3.91 4.40 7.53
CA GLN A 88 2.45 4.32 7.65
C GLN A 88 1.85 3.27 6.70
N LEU A 89 2.38 3.15 5.47
CA LEU A 89 1.92 2.10 4.55
C LEU A 89 2.30 0.71 5.05
N VAL A 90 3.55 0.51 5.46
CA VAL A 90 4.11 -0.79 5.83
C VAL A 90 3.59 -1.31 7.17
N GLU A 91 3.34 -0.42 8.13
CA GLU A 91 2.93 -0.78 9.49
C GLU A 91 1.41 -0.80 9.67
N LYS A 92 0.66 -0.13 8.78
CA LYS A 92 -0.79 0.03 8.94
C LYS A 92 -1.55 -0.30 7.67
N ASP A 93 -1.41 0.47 6.60
CA ASP A 93 -2.34 0.41 5.47
C ASP A 93 -2.24 -0.93 4.69
N ILE A 94 -1.01 -1.44 4.48
CA ILE A 94 -0.77 -2.69 3.77
C ILE A 94 -1.16 -3.92 4.63
N PRO A 95 -0.73 -4.05 5.90
CA PRO A 95 -1.19 -5.13 6.77
C PRO A 95 -2.72 -5.15 6.94
N PHE A 96 -3.35 -3.97 7.04
CA PHE A 96 -4.80 -3.86 7.09
C PHE A 96 -5.46 -4.45 5.83
N LEU A 97 -4.92 -4.17 4.64
CA LEU A 97 -5.44 -4.72 3.39
C LEU A 97 -5.18 -6.22 3.24
N GLU A 98 -4.06 -6.72 3.76
CA GLU A 98 -3.79 -8.17 3.83
C GLU A 98 -4.88 -8.89 4.64
N GLU A 99 -5.22 -8.37 5.83
CA GLU A 99 -6.27 -8.92 6.69
C GLU A 99 -7.66 -8.80 6.03
N ALA A 100 -7.99 -7.62 5.51
CA ALA A 100 -9.31 -7.34 4.95
C ALA A 100 -9.57 -8.12 3.65
N LEU A 101 -8.59 -8.18 2.75
CA LEU A 101 -8.76 -8.81 1.44
C LEU A 101 -8.53 -10.33 1.47
N LYS A 102 -7.79 -10.84 2.47
CA LYS A 102 -7.38 -12.25 2.56
C LYS A 102 -6.64 -12.73 1.31
N ILE A 103 -5.81 -11.86 0.74
CA ILE A 103 -4.99 -12.14 -0.44
C ILE A 103 -3.56 -12.33 0.03
N ASP A 104 -2.93 -13.42 -0.41
CA ASP A 104 -1.50 -13.66 -0.17
C ASP A 104 -0.66 -12.82 -1.14
N PHE A 105 0.02 -11.80 -0.61
CA PHE A 105 0.98 -11.00 -1.36
C PHE A 105 2.15 -10.60 -0.45
N ARG A 106 3.29 -10.28 -1.07
CA ARG A 106 4.51 -9.86 -0.35
C ARG A 106 4.80 -8.40 -0.58
N PHE A 107 5.22 -7.71 0.46
CA PHE A 107 5.69 -6.33 0.41
C PHE A 107 7.02 -6.17 1.15
N ALA A 108 7.77 -5.13 0.80
CA ALA A 108 9.03 -4.79 1.46
C ALA A 108 9.22 -3.27 1.45
N LEU A 109 9.83 -2.75 2.51
CA LEU A 109 10.22 -1.35 2.60
C LEU A 109 11.57 -1.13 1.93
N CYS A 110 11.66 -0.18 1.00
CA CYS A 110 12.90 0.18 0.31
C CYS A 110 13.39 1.55 0.80
N LEU A 111 14.55 1.58 1.44
CA LEU A 111 15.19 2.79 1.96
C LEU A 111 16.61 2.91 1.41
N GLY A 112 17.18 4.13 1.44
CA GLY A 112 18.61 4.34 1.18
C GLY A 112 19.49 3.57 2.18
N GLY A 113 20.68 3.17 1.76
CA GLY A 113 21.61 2.35 2.56
C GLY A 113 21.99 2.98 3.90
N GLU A 114 21.98 4.31 3.98
CA GLU A 114 22.23 5.09 5.20
C GLU A 114 21.18 4.90 6.29
N ASN A 115 20.04 4.27 5.97
CA ASN A 115 18.96 3.97 6.91
C ASN A 115 19.08 2.59 7.54
N TYR A 116 20.13 1.84 7.19
CA TYR A 116 20.40 0.53 7.74
C TYR A 116 21.65 0.57 8.60
N LEU A 117 21.63 -0.17 9.71
CA LEU A 117 22.80 -0.33 10.56
C LEU A 117 23.90 -1.06 9.77
N CYS A 118 25.05 -0.41 9.63
CA CYS A 118 26.22 -1.06 9.06
C CYS A 118 26.83 -2.03 10.08
N LEU A 119 26.63 -3.33 9.86
CA LEU A 119 27.12 -4.39 10.76
C LEU A 119 28.65 -4.35 10.94
N ARG A 120 29.41 -3.91 9.93
CA ARG A 120 30.87 -3.75 10.08
C ARG A 120 31.22 -2.63 11.07
N ARG A 121 30.57 -1.47 10.93
CA ARG A 121 30.84 -0.29 11.78
C ARG A 121 30.43 -0.53 13.24
N ILE A 122 29.35 -1.27 13.49
CA ILE A 122 28.97 -1.61 14.87
C ILE A 122 30.00 -2.56 15.50
N SER A 123 30.47 -3.58 14.75
CA SER A 123 31.51 -4.49 15.25
C SER A 123 32.82 -3.75 15.57
N GLU A 124 33.25 -2.82 14.72
CA GLU A 124 34.43 -1.98 14.97
C GLU A 124 34.25 -1.12 16.23
N ALA A 125 33.11 -0.46 16.38
CA ALA A 125 32.86 0.42 17.53
C ALA A 125 32.75 -0.34 18.86
N SER A 126 32.18 -1.55 18.86
CA SER A 126 32.16 -2.43 20.05
C SER A 126 33.57 -2.85 20.49
N LEU A 127 34.50 -3.09 19.57
CA LEU A 127 35.89 -3.42 19.91
C LEU A 127 36.64 -2.26 20.59
N HIS A 128 36.19 -1.02 20.37
CA HIS A 128 36.80 0.18 20.95
C HIS A 128 36.14 0.63 22.26
N GLY A 129 35.27 -0.18 22.87
CA GLY A 129 34.64 0.09 24.16
C GLY A 129 33.63 1.25 24.14
N LEU A 130 33.10 1.61 22.97
CA LEU A 130 32.13 2.71 22.82
C LEU A 130 30.70 2.31 23.22
N PHE A 131 30.45 1.01 23.43
CA PHE A 131 29.12 0.46 23.69
C PHE A 131 29.09 -0.51 24.90
N ASP A 132 30.07 -0.41 25.80
CA ASP A 132 30.03 -1.06 27.12
C ASP A 132 29.14 -0.27 28.11
#